data_AF-A0A1H4TH36-F1
#
_entry.id   AF-A0A1H4TH36-F1
#
_cell.length_a   1.000
_cell.length_b   1.000
_cell.length_c   1.000
_cell.angle_alpha   90.00
_cell.angle_beta   90.00
_cell.angle_gamma   90.00
#
_symmetry.space_group_name_H-M   'P 1'
#
loop_
_entity.id
_entity.type
_entity.pdbx_description
1 polymer ?
#
loop_
_entity_poly.entity_id
_entity_poly.type
_entity_poly.pdbx_seq_one_letter_code
_entity_poly.pdbx_strand_id
1 'polypeptide(L)' 'MFKKIIIVFLALCGFSTTNIYSQCAMCKAVIEGGNENMAEGVNSGITYLMVFPYILVGILFYFIYRHRKKIKK' A
#
# COMPACT_ATOMS: atom_id res chain seq x y z
N MET A 1 -7.61 -3.68 26.73
CA MET A 1 -8.30 -3.26 25.48
C MET A 1 -7.43 -3.46 24.23
N PHE A 2 -6.19 -2.97 24.19
CA PHE A 2 -5.26 -3.16 23.06
C PHE A 2 -5.11 -4.62 22.56
N LYS A 3 -5.01 -5.60 23.47
CA LYS A 3 -4.92 -7.03 23.08
C LYS A 3 -6.14 -7.52 22.27
N LYS A 4 -7.36 -7.08 22.61
CA LYS A 4 -8.58 -7.44 21.86
C LYS A 4 -8.59 -6.78 20.47
N ILE A 5 -8.15 -5.52 20.38
CA ILE A 5 -8.03 -4.80 19.11
C ILE A 5 -7.01 -5.48 18.19
N ILE A 6 -5.87 -5.91 18.74
CA ILE A 6 -4.84 -6.63 17.98
C ILE A 6 -5.37 -7.96 17.46
N ILE A 7 -6.09 -8.73 18.30
CA ILE A 7 -6.66 -10.02 17.89
C ILE A 7 -7.72 -9.84 16.79
N VAL A 8 -8.59 -8.82 16.91
CA VAL A 8 -9.61 -8.51 15.91
C VAL A 8 -8.95 -8.06 14.59
N PHE A 9 -7.91 -7.24 14.65
CA PHE A 9 -7.14 -6.81 13.48
C PHE A 9 -6.44 -7.98 12.79
N LEU A 10 -5.82 -8.88 13.56
CA LEU A 10 -5.17 -10.07 13.03
C LEU A 10 -6.15 -11.03 12.36
N ALA A 11 -7.34 -11.20 12.96
CA ALA A 11 -8.42 -11.99 12.40
C ALA A 11 -8.91 -11.38 11.07
N LEU A 12 -9.14 -10.07 11.02
CA LEU A 12 -9.53 -9.36 9.80
C LEU A 12 -8.51 -9.49 8.66
N CYS A 13 -7.20 -9.41 8.97
CA CYS A 13 -6.15 -9.64 7.98
C CYS A 13 -6.10 -11.09 7.50
N GLY A 14 -6.33 -12.08 8.37
CA GLY A 14 -6.30 -13.51 8.04
C GLY A 14 -7.42 -13.97 7.10
N PHE A 15 -8.53 -13.24 7.03
CA PHE A 15 -9.64 -13.53 6.10
C PHE A 15 -9.43 -12.95 4.69
N SER A 16 -8.30 -12.28 4.43
CA SER A 16 -7.99 -11.66 3.14
C SER A 16 -7.24 -12.63 2.21
N THR A 17 -7.78 -13.83 1.95
CA THR A 17 -7.18 -14.83 1.05
C THR A 17 -7.64 -14.68 -0.41
N THR A 18 -7.97 -13.47 -0.82
CA THR A 18 -8.19 -13.21 -2.25
C THR A 18 -6.83 -13.28 -2.95
N ASN A 19 -6.73 -14.07 -4.02
CA ASN A 19 -5.61 -13.99 -4.95
C ASN A 19 -5.33 -12.51 -5.21
N ILE A 20 -4.11 -12.06 -4.89
CA ILE A 20 -3.63 -10.72 -5.24
C ILE A 20 -3.37 -10.73 -6.75
N TYR A 21 -4.42 -10.91 -7.54
CA TYR A 21 -4.45 -10.36 -8.87
C TYR A 21 -4.38 -8.85 -8.62
N SER A 22 -3.34 -8.22 -9.15
CA SER A 22 -3.21 -6.76 -9.23
C SER A 22 -4.60 -6.16 -9.30
N GLN A 23 -5.01 -5.41 -8.26
CA GLN A 23 -6.35 -4.83 -8.19
C GLN A 23 -6.58 -4.15 -9.53
N CYS A 24 -7.51 -4.70 -10.31
CA CYS A 24 -7.68 -4.37 -11.71
C CYS A 24 -7.88 -2.86 -11.81
N ALA A 25 -6.80 -2.14 -12.09
CA ALA A 25 -6.93 -0.86 -12.69
C ALA A 25 -7.66 -1.12 -14.00
N MET A 26 -8.53 -0.19 -14.38
CA MET A 26 -9.10 -0.06 -15.71
C MET A 26 -8.05 -0.10 -16.86
N CYS A 27 -6.76 -0.33 -16.56
CA CYS A 27 -5.65 -0.50 -17.47
C CYS A 27 -5.74 -1.73 -18.38
N LYS A 28 -6.52 -2.77 -18.05
CA LYS A 28 -6.65 -3.95 -18.93
C LYS A 28 -7.18 -3.56 -20.32
N ALA A 29 -8.18 -2.68 -20.38
CA ALA A 29 -8.75 -2.20 -21.65
C ALA A 29 -7.79 -1.31 -22.45
N VAL A 30 -6.87 -0.60 -21.78
CA VAL A 30 -5.89 0.29 -22.43
C VAL A 30 -4.68 -0.50 -22.95
N ILE A 31 -4.26 -1.54 -22.21
CA ILE A 31 -3.12 -2.38 -22.61
C ILE A 31 -3.51 -3.38 -23.70
N GLU A 32 -4.72 -3.96 -23.67
CA GLU A 32 -5.16 -4.91 -24.71
C GLU A 32 -5.34 -4.25 -26.09
N GLY A 33 -5.56 -2.93 -26.14
CA GLY A 33 -5.63 -2.16 -27.40
C GLY A 33 -4.36 -1.36 -27.72
N GLY A 34 -3.33 -1.40 -26.85
CA GLY A 34 -2.11 -0.61 -26.95
C GLY A 34 -0.91 -1.40 -27.49
N ASN A 35 0.18 -0.71 -27.84
CA ASN A 35 1.44 -1.36 -28.24
C ASN A 35 2.28 -1.75 -26.99
N GLU A 36 3.35 -2.52 -27.21
CA GLU A 36 4.27 -2.96 -26.14
C GLU A 36 4.85 -1.78 -25.34
N ASN A 37 5.17 -0.67 -26.00
CA ASN A 37 5.71 0.54 -25.34
C ASN A 37 4.71 1.17 -24.35
N MET A 38 3.40 1.10 -24.65
CA MET A 38 2.35 1.58 -23.74
C MET A 38 2.25 0.68 -22.50
N ALA A 39 2.40 -0.63 -22.66
CA ALA A 39 2.37 -1.58 -21.54
C ALA A 39 3.55 -1.37 -20.59
N GLU A 40 4.77 -1.15 -21.11
CA GLU A 40 5.95 -0.84 -20.31
C GLU A 40 5.83 0.50 -19.56
N GLY A 41 5.25 1.52 -20.21
CA GLY A 41 4.98 2.81 -19.59
C GLY A 41 4.04 2.71 -18.38
N VAL A 42 2.98 1.89 -18.48
CA VAL A 42 2.04 1.66 -17.37
C VAL A 42 2.71 0.92 -16.22
N ASN A 43 3.49 -0.13 -16.48
CA ASN A 43 4.22 -0.87 -15.43
C ASN A 43 5.19 0.04 -14.65
N SER A 44 5.89 0.90 -15.37
CA SER A 44 6.78 1.91 -14.78
C SER A 44 6.00 2.93 -13.94
N GLY A 45 4.82 3.35 -14.41
CA GLY A 45 3.92 4.25 -13.69
C GLY A 45 3.38 3.67 -12.38
N ILE A 46 2.98 2.39 -12.37
CA ILE A 46 2.52 1.69 -11.16
C ILE A 46 3.64 1.64 -10.12
N THR A 47 4.85 1.28 -10.54
CA THR A 47 6.01 1.21 -9.65
C THR A 47 6.32 2.59 -9.05
N TYR A 48 6.26 3.65 -9.85
CA TYR A 48 6.46 5.02 -9.37
C TYR A 48 5.39 5.45 -8.35
N LEU A 49 4.11 5.17 -8.62
CA LEU A 49 3.02 5.52 -7.70
C LEU A 49 3.05 4.70 -6.40
N MET A 50 3.55 3.46 -6.43
CA MET A 50 3.73 2.64 -5.24
C MET A 50 4.74 3.22 -4.24
N VAL A 51 5.71 4.05 -4.67
CA VAL A 51 6.70 4.64 -3.77
C VAL A 51 6.07 5.61 -2.77
N PHE A 52 5.05 6.36 -3.20
CA PHE A 52 4.37 7.35 -2.36
C PHE A 52 3.81 6.81 -1.03
N PRO A 53 3.00 5.74 -1.00
CA PRO A 53 2.48 5.22 0.26
C PRO A 53 3.59 4.78 1.23
N TYR A 54 4.71 4.22 0.75
CA TYR A 54 5.82 3.84 1.63
C TYR A 54 6.49 5.06 2.27
N ILE A 55 6.70 6.13 1.51
CA ILE A 55 7.25 7.40 2.02
C ILE A 55 6.32 7.99 3.08
N LEU A 56 5.02 8.06 2.79
CA LEU A 56 4.03 8.61 3.71
C LEU A 56 4.00 7.84 5.04
N VAL A 57 4.06 6.51 4.99
CA VAL A 57 4.12 5.67 6.19
C VAL A 57 5.40 5.92 6.98
N GLY A 58 6.56 6.02 6.31
CA GLY A 58 7.84 6.34 6.97
C GLY A 58 7.81 7.69 7.70
N ILE A 59 7.27 8.72 7.05
CA ILE A 59 7.09 10.05 7.62
C ILE A 59 6.17 10.01 8.84
N LEU A 60 5.03 9.31 8.74
CA LEU A 60 4.08 9.14 9.84
C LEU A 60 4.76 8.51 11.07
N PHE A 61 5.50 7.42 10.86
CA PHE A 61 6.24 6.75 11.94
C PHE A 61 7.30 7.66 12.58
N TYR A 62 8.04 8.43 11.77
CA TYR A 62 9.00 9.40 12.28
C TYR A 62 8.34 10.44 13.20
N PHE A 63 7.20 11.00 12.80
CA PHE A 63 6.46 11.97 13.62
C PHE A 63 5.93 11.35 14.91
N ILE A 64 5.37 10.13 14.84
CA ILE A 64 4.91 9.41 16.03
C ILE A 64 6.08 9.16 16.99
N TYR A 65 7.21 8.68 16.51
CA TYR A 65 8.39 8.44 17.34
C TYR A 65 8.89 9.73 18.00
N ARG A 66 9.03 10.81 17.23
CA ARG A 66 9.45 12.13 17.73
C ARG A 66 8.50 12.66 18.79
N HIS A 67 7.20 12.53 18.58
CA HIS A 67 6.17 12.96 19.53
C HIS A 67 6.23 12.16 20.83
N ARG A 68 6.36 10.83 20.76
CA ARG A 68 6.46 9.95 21.93
C ARG A 68 7.76 10.18 22.71
N LYS A 69 8.86 10.50 22.04
CA LYS A 69 10.13 10.88 22.69
C LYS A 69 10.02 12.23 23.42
N LYS A 70 9.28 13.20 22.88
CA LYS A 70 9.02 14.48 23.55
C LYS A 70 8.15 14.33 24.80
N ILE A 71 7.12 13.47 24.77
CA ILE A 71 6.24 13.22 25.93
C ILE A 71 6.98 12.49 27.07
N LYS A 72 7.93 11.62 26.75
CA LYS A 72 8.73 10.89 27.75
C LYS A 72 9.84 11.71 28.40
N LYS A 73 10.08 12.94 27.92
CA LYS A 73 11.04 13.88 28.50
C LYS A 73 10.28 14.90 29.33
#